data_AF-A0A1I4LNE2-F1
#
_entry.id   AF-A0A1I4LNE2-F1
#
_cell.length_a   1.000
_cell.length_b   1.000
_cell.length_c   1.000
_cell.angle_alpha   90.00
_cell.angle_beta   90.00
_cell.angle_gamma   90.00
#
_symmetry.space_group_name_H-M   'P 1'
#
loop_
_entity.id
_entity.type
_entity.pdbx_description
1 polymer ?
#
loop_
_entity_poly.entity_id
_entity_poly.type
_entity_poly.pdbx_seq_one_letter_code
_entity_poly.pdbx_strand_id
1 'polypeptide(L)'
;MYAVFAVGLFLGLLLFSFVLILARKSGRFYTASLVTVAAAVIIILYALLVARGFEAMGYVFLAAGFLFAGITGSMVLPFITGKGSKRYSRADKAGLIVIPAAFILTSFLFFR
;
A
#
# COMPACT_ATOMS: atom_id res chain seq x y z
N MET A 1 6.83 16.33 -8.39
CA MET A 1 6.85 14.89 -8.77
C MET A 1 7.43 14.01 -7.66
N TYR A 2 8.63 14.29 -7.13
CA TYR A 2 9.19 13.49 -6.01
C TYR A 2 8.29 13.44 -4.77
N ALA A 3 7.62 14.54 -4.41
CA ALA A 3 6.67 14.56 -3.30
C ALA A 3 5.46 13.63 -3.54
N VAL A 4 4.91 13.62 -4.76
CA VAL A 4 3.77 12.76 -5.14
C VAL A 4 4.17 11.29 -5.07
N PHE A 5 5.37 10.97 -5.56
CA PHE A 5 5.93 9.62 -5.44
C PHE A 5 6.13 9.22 -3.96
N ALA A 6 6.66 10.11 -3.12
CA ALA A 6 6.86 9.84 -1.70
C ALA A 6 5.52 9.57 -0.98
N VAL A 7 4.47 10.34 -1.31
CA VAL A 7 3.12 10.10 -0.78
C VAL A 7 2.56 8.77 -1.30
N GLY A 8 2.73 8.46 -2.58
CA GLY A 8 2.32 7.17 -3.15
C GLY A 8 3.04 5.99 -2.49
N LEU A 9 4.33 6.13 -2.21
CA LEU A 9 5.13 5.12 -1.52
C LEU A 9 4.67 4.94 -0.08
N PHE A 10 4.41 6.03 0.63
CA PHE A 10 3.90 5.98 2.00
C PHE A 10 2.50 5.34 2.08
N LEU A 11 1.56 5.74 1.22
CA LEU A 11 0.24 5.12 1.13
C LEU A 11 0.32 3.65 0.71
N GLY A 12 1.22 3.31 -0.22
CA GLY A 12 1.51 1.94 -0.63
C GLY A 12 2.01 1.08 0.54
N LEU A 13 2.92 1.61 1.36
CA LEU A 13 3.42 0.93 2.56
C LEU A 13 2.33 0.73 3.62
N LEU A 14 1.44 1.71 3.80
CA LEU A 14 0.30 1.59 4.71
C LEU A 14 -0.64 0.48 4.24
N LEU A 15 -1.02 0.48 2.96
CA LEU A 15 -1.88 -0.56 2.38
C LEU A 15 -1.21 -1.95 2.49
N PHE A 16 0.06 -2.05 2.12
CA PHE A 16 0.84 -3.28 2.23
C PHE A 16 0.84 -3.81 3.67
N SER A 17 1.15 -2.94 4.64
CA SER A 17 1.23 -3.30 6.05
C SER A 17 -0.12 -3.76 6.60
N PHE A 18 -1.20 -3.06 6.24
CA PHE A 18 -2.56 -3.43 6.62
C PHE A 18 -2.93 -4.82 6.11
N VAL A 19 -2.74 -5.07 4.81
CA VAL A 19 -3.05 -6.36 4.20
C VAL A 19 -2.13 -7.47 4.74
N LEU A 20 -0.86 -7.15 5.03
CA LEU A 20 0.08 -8.08 5.65
C LEU A 20 -0.38 -8.52 7.04
N ILE A 21 -0.88 -7.59 7.86
CA ILE A 21 -1.49 -7.93 9.16
C ILE A 21 -2.70 -8.83 8.93
N LEU A 22 -3.61 -8.46 8.02
CA LEU A 22 -4.80 -9.24 7.71
C LEU A 22 -4.47 -10.68 7.23
N ALA A 23 -3.40 -10.81 6.45
CA ALA A 23 -2.92 -12.07 5.89
C ALA A 23 -2.24 -12.98 6.92
N ARG A 24 -1.85 -12.49 8.11
CA ARG A 24 -1.25 -13.31 9.18
C ARG A 24 -2.12 -14.49 9.57
N LYS A 25 -3.44 -14.32 9.58
CA LYS A 25 -4.39 -15.38 9.98
C LYS A 25 -4.47 -16.50 8.94
N SER A 26 -4.35 -16.18 7.65
CA SER A 26 -4.45 -17.15 6.55
C SER A 26 -3.09 -17.75 6.16
N GLY A 27 -1.98 -17.13 6.58
CA GLY A 27 -0.61 -17.50 6.17
C GLY A 27 -0.28 -17.14 4.73
N ARG A 28 -1.21 -16.51 3.99
CA ARG A 28 -1.05 -16.13 2.58
C ARG A 28 -0.40 -14.76 2.46
N PHE A 29 0.81 -14.59 2.98
CA PHE A 29 1.46 -13.27 3.07
C PHE A 29 1.70 -12.59 1.71
N TYR A 30 1.77 -13.37 0.63
CA TYR A 30 1.88 -12.85 -0.74
C TYR A 30 0.70 -11.96 -1.14
N THR A 31 -0.46 -12.08 -0.47
CA THR A 31 -1.64 -11.24 -0.76
C THR A 31 -1.38 -9.77 -0.48
N ALA A 32 -0.49 -9.43 0.46
CA ALA A 32 -0.12 -8.05 0.75
C ALA A 32 0.48 -7.35 -0.47
N SER A 33 1.47 -7.98 -1.10
CA SER A 33 2.09 -7.48 -2.33
C SER A 33 1.09 -7.40 -3.47
N LEU A 34 0.30 -8.46 -3.66
CA LEU A 34 -0.68 -8.56 -4.74
C LEU A 34 -1.76 -7.46 -4.66
N VAL A 35 -2.31 -7.21 -3.47
CA VAL A 35 -3.32 -6.15 -3.28
C VAL A 35 -2.70 -4.77 -3.50
N THR A 36 -1.45 -4.56 -3.04
CA THR A 36 -0.77 -3.27 -3.20
C THR A 36 -0.45 -2.98 -4.66
N VAL A 37 -0.01 -3.99 -5.43
CA VAL A 37 0.20 -3.86 -6.88
C VAL A 37 -1.13 -3.69 -7.62
N ALA A 38 -2.19 -4.42 -7.23
CA ALA A 38 -3.51 -4.24 -7.82
C ALA A 38 -4.04 -2.81 -7.61
N ALA A 39 -3.81 -2.21 -6.43
CA ALA A 39 -4.13 -0.81 -6.19
C ALA A 39 -3.38 0.13 -7.13
N ALA A 40 -2.09 -0.11 -7.38
CA ALA A 40 -1.32 0.66 -8.37
C ALA A 40 -1.94 0.56 -9.77
N VAL A 41 -2.35 -0.64 -10.19
CA VAL A 41 -3.03 -0.84 -11.49
C VAL A 41 -4.33 -0.05 -11.57
N ILE A 42 -5.14 -0.07 -10.50
CA ILE A 42 -6.40 0.71 -10.45
C ILE A 42 -6.11 2.21 -10.59
N ILE A 43 -5.09 2.73 -9.90
CA ILE A 43 -4.70 4.15 -9.99
C ILE A 43 -4.22 4.50 -11.40
N ILE A 44 -3.45 3.61 -12.05
CA ILE A 44 -3.02 3.80 -13.44
C ILE A 44 -4.22 3.82 -14.38
N LEU A 45 -5.16 2.88 -14.23
CA LEU A 45 -6.38 2.86 -15.04
C LEU A 45 -7.19 4.15 -14.86
N TYR A 46 -7.32 4.63 -13.63
CA TYR A 46 -7.95 5.93 -13.35
C TYR A 46 -7.21 7.08 -14.06
N ALA A 47 -5.87 7.09 -14.01
CA ALA A 47 -5.04 8.09 -14.66
C ALA A 47 -5.22 8.11 -16.18
N LEU A 48 -5.39 6.93 -16.80
CA LEU A 48 -5.54 6.77 -18.25
C LEU A 48 -6.96 7.07 -18.76
N LEU A 49 -7.98 6.71 -17.97
CA LEU A 49 -9.38 6.76 -18.42
C LEU A 49 -10.11 8.03 -17.96
N VAL A 50 -9.72 8.59 -16.81
CA VAL A 50 -10.47 9.67 -16.15
C VAL A 50 -9.64 10.96 -16.08
N ALA A 51 -8.42 10.89 -15.55
CA ALA A 51 -7.57 12.06 -15.44
C ALA A 51 -7.09 12.52 -16.83
N ARG A 52 -6.97 13.85 -17.04
CA ARG A 52 -6.54 14.43 -18.32
C ARG A 52 -5.31 15.31 -18.15
N GLY A 53 -4.47 15.37 -19.18
CA GLY A 53 -3.33 16.27 -19.22
C GLY A 53 -2.30 16.02 -18.11
N PHE A 54 -1.80 17.10 -17.51
CA PHE A 54 -0.71 17.05 -16.54
C PHE A 54 -1.08 16.36 -15.21
N GLU A 55 -2.36 16.36 -14.84
CA GLU A 55 -2.85 15.70 -13.61
C GLU A 55 -2.69 14.17 -13.70
N ALA A 56 -2.88 13.59 -14.89
CA ALA A 56 -2.68 12.16 -15.13
C ALA A 56 -1.25 11.72 -14.79
N MET A 57 -0.24 12.55 -15.06
CA MET A 57 1.15 12.26 -14.68
C MET A 57 1.31 12.15 -13.16
N GLY A 58 0.61 13.00 -12.38
CA GLY A 58 0.63 12.93 -10.93
C GLY A 58 0.13 11.57 -10.42
N TYR A 59 -0.99 11.08 -10.95
CA TYR A 59 -1.52 9.76 -10.60
C TYR A 59 -0.60 8.61 -11.01
N VAL A 60 0.11 8.72 -12.13
CA VAL A 60 1.11 7.71 -12.53
C VAL A 60 2.29 7.68 -11.54
N PHE A 61 2.79 8.84 -11.10
CA PHE A 61 3.84 8.90 -10.07
C PHE A 61 3.36 8.39 -8.71
N LEU A 62 2.12 8.67 -8.34
CA LEU A 62 1.48 8.12 -7.15
C LEU A 62 1.42 6.58 -7.23
N ALA A 63 0.93 6.05 -8.35
CA ALA A 63 0.86 4.60 -8.60
C ALA A 63 2.23 3.95 -8.60
N ALA A 64 3.26 4.61 -9.14
CA ALA A 64 4.63 4.12 -9.09
C ALA A 64 5.12 3.91 -7.65
N GLY A 65 4.72 4.78 -6.71
CA GLY A 65 5.02 4.60 -5.29
C GLY A 65 4.38 3.34 -4.69
N PHE A 66 3.10 3.08 -5.01
CA PHE A 66 2.40 1.84 -4.61
C PHE A 66 3.07 0.61 -5.22
N LEU A 67 3.41 0.68 -6.50
CA LEU A 67 4.05 -0.41 -7.24
C LEU A 67 5.42 -0.73 -6.64
N PHE A 68 6.20 0.30 -6.33
CA PHE A 68 7.48 0.15 -5.64
C PHE A 68 7.29 -0.53 -4.28
N ALA A 69 6.38 -0.04 -3.44
CA ALA A 69 6.09 -0.62 -2.14
C ALA A 69 5.66 -2.09 -2.22
N GLY A 70 4.81 -2.44 -3.20
CA GLY A 70 4.37 -3.81 -3.43
C GLY A 70 5.50 -4.75 -3.88
N ILE A 71 6.37 -4.30 -4.79
CA ILE A 71 7.52 -5.07 -5.26
C ILE A 71 8.55 -5.24 -4.15
N THR A 72 8.98 -4.15 -3.50
CA THR A 72 9.96 -4.24 -2.41
C THR A 72 9.41 -5.01 -1.23
N GLY A 73 8.12 -4.83 -0.90
CA GLY A 73 7.43 -5.61 0.12
C GLY A 73 7.46 -7.12 -0.17
N SER A 74 7.29 -7.51 -1.44
CA SER A 74 7.42 -8.90 -1.88
C SER A 74 8.82 -9.48 -1.71
N MET A 75 9.86 -8.67 -1.93
CA MET A 75 11.25 -9.08 -1.75
C MET A 75 11.61 -9.22 -0.26
N VAL A 76 11.02 -8.37 0.60
CA VAL A 76 11.29 -8.39 2.04
C VAL A 76 10.52 -9.51 2.74
N LEU A 77 9.37 -9.94 2.20
CA LEU A 77 8.47 -10.94 2.78
C LEU A 77 9.17 -12.18 3.37
N PRO A 78 10.05 -12.90 2.65
CA PRO A 78 10.74 -14.08 3.18
C PRO A 78 11.51 -13.82 4.48
N PHE A 79 12.05 -12.61 4.64
CA PHE A 79 12.82 -12.22 5.82
C PHE A 79 11.94 -11.93 7.05
N ILE A 80 10.71 -11.43 6.83
CA ILE A 80 9.76 -11.08 7.91
C ILE A 80 8.79 -12.22 8.25
N THR A 81 8.56 -13.20 7.36
CA THR A 81 7.59 -14.27 7.58
C THR A 81 8.21 -15.59 8.07
N GLY A 82 9.53 -15.68 8.19
CA GLY A 82 10.25 -16.95 8.40
C GLY A 82 9.87 -17.78 9.63
N LYS A 83 9.32 -17.18 10.71
CA LYS A 83 8.93 -17.89 11.96
C LYS A 83 7.75 -17.21 12.71
N GLY A 84 6.84 -16.55 12.00
CA GLY A 84 5.78 -15.76 12.62
C GLY A 84 4.66 -16.59 13.26
N SER A 85 4.32 -16.30 14.52
CA SER A 85 3.12 -16.86 15.18
C SER A 85 1.86 -16.48 14.40
N LYS A 86 0.93 -17.42 14.20
CA LYS A 86 -0.40 -17.17 13.57
C LYS A 86 -1.32 -16.28 14.44
N ARG A 87 -0.89 -15.86 15.62
CA ARG A 87 -1.68 -15.09 16.59
C ARG A 87 -1.34 -13.60 16.48
N TYR A 88 -2.37 -12.76 16.44
CA TYR A 88 -2.23 -11.30 16.45
C TYR A 88 -1.57 -10.81 17.74
N SER A 89 -0.51 -10.02 17.59
CA SER A 89 0.07 -9.23 18.68
C SER A 89 -0.87 -8.08 19.09
N ARG A 90 -0.69 -7.51 20.29
CA ARG A 90 -1.35 -6.24 20.67
C ARG A 90 -1.06 -5.13 19.65
N ALA A 91 0.17 -5.10 19.12
CA ALA A 91 0.56 -4.16 18.07
C ALA A 91 -0.21 -4.38 16.76
N ASP A 92 -0.46 -5.64 16.36
CA ASP A 92 -1.23 -5.95 15.14
C ASP A 92 -2.69 -5.49 15.26
N LYS A 93 -3.29 -5.66 16.46
CA LYS A 93 -4.64 -5.19 16.75
C LYS A 93 -4.75 -3.67 16.68
N ALA A 94 -3.77 -2.95 17.22
CA ALA A 94 -3.71 -1.50 17.09
C ALA A 94 -3.51 -1.09 15.62
N GLY A 95 -2.62 -1.79 14.90
CA GLY A 95 -2.35 -1.55 13.48
C GLY A 95 -3.59 -1.69 12.60
N LEU A 96 -4.49 -2.64 12.89
CA LEU A 96 -5.77 -2.79 12.18
C LEU A 96 -6.69 -1.56 12.26
N ILE A 97 -6.50 -0.69 13.24
CA ILE A 97 -7.28 0.55 13.41
C ILE A 97 -6.46 1.76 12.96
N VAL A 98 -5.21 1.85 13.41
CA VAL A 98 -4.33 3.00 13.18
C VAL A 98 -3.92 3.12 11.72
N ILE A 99 -3.62 2.01 11.03
CA ILE A 99 -3.14 2.04 9.64
C ILE A 99 -4.25 2.53 8.70
N PRO A 100 -5.50 2.01 8.75
CA PRO A 100 -6.60 2.57 7.95
C PRO A 100 -6.87 4.04 8.25
N ALA A 101 -6.85 4.44 9.53
CA ALA A 101 -7.03 5.84 9.90
C ALA A 101 -5.95 6.74 9.30
N ALA A 102 -4.68 6.32 9.37
CA ALA A 102 -3.56 7.03 8.77
C ALA A 102 -3.67 7.10 7.24
N PHE A 103 -4.11 6.01 6.59
CA PHE A 103 -4.32 5.96 5.14
C PHE A 103 -5.39 6.97 4.70
N ILE A 104 -6.55 6.96 5.38
CA ILE A 104 -7.66 7.88 5.10
C ILE A 104 -7.24 9.33 5.35
N LEU A 105 -6.63 9.60 6.50
CA LEU A 105 -6.20 10.96 6.87
C LEU A 105 -5.19 11.51 5.87
N THR A 106 -4.19 10.73 5.49
CA THR A 106 -3.16 11.15 4.53
C THR A 106 -3.76 11.37 3.14
N SER A 107 -4.65 10.48 2.71
CA SER A 107 -5.36 10.63 1.43
C SER A 107 -6.21 11.91 1.43
N PHE A 108 -6.95 12.16 2.49
CA PHE A 108 -7.77 13.37 2.61
C PHE A 108 -6.93 14.65 2.61
N LEU A 109 -5.81 14.68 3.32
CA LEU A 109 -4.93 15.85 3.37
C LEU A 109 -4.23 16.14 2.04
N PHE A 110 -3.92 15.10 1.27
CA PHE A 110 -3.16 15.24 0.02
C PHE A 110 -4.03 15.53 -1.21
N PHE A 111 -5.26 15.02 -1.25
CA PHE A 111 -6.20 15.19 -2.37
C PHE A 111 -7.26 16.27 -2.16
N ARG A 112 -7.14 17.05 -1.07
CA ARG A 112 -7.96 18.24 -0.83
C ARG A 112 -7.40 19.44 -1.60
#